data_AF-A0A2W6IMT4-F1
#
_entry.id   AF-A0A2W6IMT4-F1
#
_cell.length_a   1.000
_cell.length_b   1.000
_cell.length_c   1.000
_cell.angle_alpha   90.00
_cell.angle_beta   90.00
_cell.angle_gamma   90.00
#
_symmetry.space_group_name_H-M   'P 1'
#
loop_
_entity.id
_entity.type
_entity.pdbx_description
1 polymer ?
#
loop_
_entity_poly.entity_id
_entity_poly.type
_entity_poly.pdbx_seq_one_letter_code
_entity_poly.pdbx_strand_id
1 'polypeptide(L)'
;MIQINNMIPVADGQAVLLDIQAESVKYQNLLGHQLAFIKSNQDAIKSRADKLYKLVVVDKHPHWSKLSCRFLELEAACTAFELAQAQPQPAATGQENAV
;
A
#
# COMPACT_ATOMS: atom_id res chain seq x y z
N MET A 1 -4.86 1.40 -16.31
CA MET A 1 -4.30 0.05 -16.09
C MET A 1 -3.79 -0.01 -14.66
N ILE A 2 -4.05 -1.09 -13.93
CA ILE A 2 -3.59 -1.27 -12.53
C ILE A 2 -2.39 -2.22 -12.55
N GLN A 3 -1.24 -1.79 -12.02
CA GLN A 3 -0.01 -2.59 -12.00
C GLN A 3 0.06 -3.46 -10.74
N ILE A 4 -0.66 -4.60 -10.78
CA ILE A 4 -0.78 -5.53 -9.65
C ILE A 4 0.58 -6.16 -9.28
N ASN A 5 1.50 -6.30 -10.23
CA ASN A 5 2.86 -6.79 -9.97
C ASN A 5 3.67 -5.84 -9.07
N ASN A 6 3.28 -4.57 -8.98
CA ASN A 6 3.90 -3.55 -8.13
C ASN A 6 3.07 -3.28 -6.86
N MET A 7 2.16 -4.18 -6.46
CA MET A 7 1.45 -4.01 -5.19
C MET A 7 2.41 -4.14 -4.01
N ILE A 8 2.14 -3.38 -2.95
CA ILE A 8 2.96 -3.33 -1.73
C ILE A 8 2.07 -3.49 -0.49
N PRO A 9 2.57 -4.13 0.59
CA PRO A 9 1.94 -4.03 1.89
C PRO A 9 2.12 -2.60 2.41
N VAL A 10 1.12 -2.10 3.11
CA VAL A 10 1.14 -0.76 3.70
C VAL A 10 0.68 -0.87 5.14
N ALA A 11 1.48 -0.31 6.05
CA ALA A 11 1.16 -0.28 7.47
C ALA A 11 0.00 0.67 7.78
N ASP A 12 -0.75 0.36 8.83
CA ASP A 12 -1.86 1.19 9.26
C ASP A 12 -1.40 2.62 9.58
N GLY A 13 -2.19 3.60 9.12
CA GLY A 13 -1.88 5.03 9.29
C GLY A 13 -0.78 5.59 8.37
N GLN A 14 -0.12 4.77 7.56
CA GLN A 14 0.88 5.24 6.58
C GLN A 14 0.29 5.53 5.19
N ALA A 15 -0.94 5.10 4.94
CA ALA A 15 -1.70 5.48 3.75
C ALA A 15 -2.62 6.67 4.07
N VAL A 16 -2.61 7.68 3.21
CA VAL A 16 -3.56 8.79 3.24
C VAL A 16 -4.57 8.66 2.11
N LEU A 17 -5.84 8.96 2.41
CA LEU A 17 -6.87 9.03 1.39
C LEU A 17 -6.67 10.28 0.55
N LEU A 18 -6.80 10.13 -0.78
CA LEU A 18 -6.81 11.25 -1.70
C LEU A 18 -8.16 11.98 -1.62
N ASP A 19 -8.13 13.28 -1.36
CA ASP A 19 -9.32 14.13 -1.49
C ASP A 19 -9.53 14.50 -2.96
N ILE A 20 -10.43 13.78 -3.63
CA ILE A 20 -10.77 14.01 -5.03
C ILE A 20 -11.35 15.41 -5.24
N GLN A 21 -12.08 15.97 -4.27
CA GLN A 21 -12.77 17.26 -4.45
C GLN A 21 -11.80 18.46 -4.44
N ALA A 22 -10.62 18.30 -3.86
CA ALA A 22 -9.57 19.31 -3.82
C ALA A 22 -8.81 19.44 -5.16
N GLU A 23 -8.98 18.50 -6.09
CA GLU A 23 -8.22 18.43 -7.34
C GLU A 23 -8.82 19.28 -8.48
N SER A 24 -8.08 19.49 -9.56
CA SER A 24 -8.61 20.17 -10.75
C SER A 24 -9.78 19.40 -11.40
N VAL A 25 -10.78 20.10 -11.94
CA VAL A 25 -11.98 19.50 -12.57
C VAL A 25 -11.63 18.41 -13.60
N LYS A 26 -10.59 18.63 -14.40
CA LYS A 26 -10.12 17.64 -15.39
C LYS A 26 -9.65 16.36 -14.72
N TYR A 27 -8.90 16.47 -13.62
CA TYR A 27 -8.38 15.32 -12.90
C TYR A 27 -9.47 14.61 -12.09
N GLN A 28 -10.40 15.36 -11.49
CA GLN A 28 -11.59 14.80 -10.84
C GLN A 28 -12.38 13.88 -11.78
N ASN A 29 -12.64 14.33 -13.01
CA ASN A 29 -13.36 13.52 -14.01
C ASN A 29 -12.59 12.23 -14.36
N LEU A 30 -11.26 12.33 -14.51
CA LEU A 30 -10.42 11.17 -14.76
C LEU A 30 -10.48 10.16 -13.60
N LEU A 31 -10.33 10.63 -12.36
CA LEU A 31 -10.41 9.80 -11.16
C LEU A 31 -11.80 9.17 -11.01
N GLY A 32 -12.87 9.92 -11.30
CA GLY A 32 -14.23 9.41 -11.30
C GLY A 32 -14.44 8.24 -12.26
N HIS A 33 -13.95 8.36 -13.50
CA HIS A 33 -14.02 7.27 -14.49
C HIS A 33 -13.19 6.05 -14.07
N GLN A 34 -11.99 6.27 -13.53
CA GLN A 34 -11.14 5.19 -13.03
C GLN A 34 -11.77 4.49 -11.83
N LEU A 35 -12.35 5.22 -10.89
CA LEU A 35 -13.03 4.68 -9.72
C LEU A 35 -14.26 3.86 -10.11
N ALA A 36 -15.06 4.34 -11.07
CA ALA A 36 -16.20 3.59 -11.59
C ALA A 36 -15.75 2.25 -12.21
N PHE A 37 -14.69 2.27 -13.02
CA PHE A 37 -14.10 1.05 -13.59
C PHE A 37 -13.60 0.09 -12.50
N ILE A 38 -12.88 0.60 -11.49
CA ILE A 38 -12.36 -0.21 -10.38
C ILE A 38 -13.50 -0.86 -9.62
N LYS A 39 -14.56 -0.12 -9.27
CA LYS A 39 -15.72 -0.64 -8.54
C LYS A 39 -16.41 -1.76 -9.30
N SER A 40 -16.63 -1.59 -10.60
CA SER A 40 -17.29 -2.61 -11.43
C SER A 40 -16.44 -3.87 -11.66
N ASN A 41 -15.12 -3.79 -11.46
CA ASN A 41 -14.19 -4.90 -11.72
C ASN A 41 -13.45 -5.37 -10.45
N GLN A 42 -13.89 -4.95 -9.26
CA GLN A 42 -13.15 -5.13 -8.02
C GLN A 42 -12.83 -6.61 -7.72
N ASP A 43 -13.76 -7.52 -8.01
CA ASP A 43 -13.60 -8.94 -7.73
C ASP A 43 -12.57 -9.58 -8.66
N ALA A 44 -12.57 -9.17 -9.93
CA ALA A 44 -11.57 -9.59 -10.90
C ALA A 44 -10.17 -9.06 -10.54
N ILE A 45 -10.08 -7.82 -10.04
CA ILE A 45 -8.82 -7.23 -9.58
C ILE A 45 -8.28 -8.00 -8.38
N LYS A 46 -9.12 -8.27 -7.37
CA LYS A 46 -8.75 -9.08 -6.20
C LYS A 46 -8.30 -10.49 -6.59
N SER A 47 -9.09 -11.19 -7.40
CA SER A 47 -8.73 -12.54 -7.86
C SER A 47 -7.40 -12.58 -8.63
N ARG A 48 -7.09 -11.54 -9.41
CA ARG A 48 -5.79 -11.43 -10.10
C ARG A 48 -4.64 -11.18 -9.14
N ALA A 49 -4.84 -10.35 -8.11
CA ALA A 49 -3.85 -10.12 -7.07
C ALA A 49 -3.55 -11.41 -6.30
N ASP A 50 -4.57 -12.15 -5.87
CA ASP A 50 -4.41 -13.41 -5.14
C ASP A 50 -3.65 -14.46 -5.97
N LYS A 51 -4.01 -14.59 -7.25
CA LYS A 51 -3.33 -15.51 -8.18
C LYS A 51 -1.87 -15.12 -8.38
N LEU A 52 -1.59 -13.83 -8.58
CA LEU A 52 -0.21 -13.36 -8.76
C LEU A 52 0.62 -13.58 -7.50
N TYR A 53 0.05 -13.28 -6.34
CA TYR A 53 0.70 -13.52 -5.05
C TYR A 53 1.07 -14.99 -4.89
N LYS A 54 0.12 -15.91 -5.12
CA LYS A 54 0.38 -17.34 -5.07
C LYS A 54 1.48 -17.77 -6.04
N LEU A 55 1.45 -17.28 -7.29
CA LEU A 55 2.45 -17.60 -8.31
C LEU A 55 3.87 -17.16 -7.90
N VAL A 56 3.99 -16.01 -7.22
CA VAL A 56 5.28 -15.44 -6.81
C VAL A 56 5.79 -16.07 -5.52
N VAL A 57 4.92 -16.25 -4.53
CA VAL A 57 5.28 -16.67 -3.16
C VAL A 57 5.31 -18.18 -3.00
N VAL A 58 4.26 -18.86 -3.48
CA VAL A 58 4.09 -20.31 -3.30
C VAL A 58 4.77 -21.05 -4.44
N ASP A 59 4.37 -20.75 -5.68
CA ASP A 59 4.82 -21.49 -6.86
C ASP A 59 6.20 -21.03 -7.34
N LYS A 60 6.68 -19.86 -6.87
CA LYS A 60 7.98 -19.25 -7.20
C LYS A 60 8.26 -19.22 -8.71
N HIS A 61 7.23 -18.88 -9.48
CA HIS A 61 7.29 -18.93 -10.94
C HIS A 61 8.33 -17.93 -11.49
N PRO A 62 9.39 -18.39 -12.21
CA PRO A 62 10.56 -17.56 -12.53
C PRO A 62 10.26 -16.22 -13.20
N HIS A 63 9.34 -16.21 -14.16
CA HIS A 63 8.94 -14.98 -14.86
C HIS A 63 8.23 -13.99 -13.93
N TRP A 64 7.22 -14.46 -13.19
CA TRP A 64 6.39 -13.62 -12.32
C TRP A 64 7.17 -13.14 -11.09
N SER A 65 8.05 -13.97 -10.55
CA SER A 65 8.96 -13.57 -9.45
C SER A 65 9.95 -12.49 -9.88
N LYS A 66 10.39 -12.46 -11.15
CA LYS A 66 11.26 -11.41 -11.68
C LYS A 66 10.51 -10.10 -11.95
N LEU A 67 9.26 -10.19 -12.42
CA LEU A 67 8.46 -9.03 -12.80
C LEU A 67 7.77 -8.34 -11.60
N SER A 68 7.54 -9.09 -10.52
CA SER A 68 6.79 -8.61 -9.36
C SER A 68 7.71 -8.12 -8.25
N CYS A 69 7.15 -7.32 -7.35
CA CYS A 69 7.80 -6.98 -6.10
C CYS A 69 8.12 -8.23 -5.26
N ARG A 70 9.15 -8.11 -4.40
CA ARG A 70 9.55 -9.16 -3.45
C ARG A 70 8.58 -9.15 -2.27
N PHE A 71 7.39 -9.73 -2.47
CA PHE A 71 6.27 -9.62 -1.53
C PHE A 71 6.64 -10.02 -0.10
N LEU A 72 7.28 -11.18 0.09
CA LEU A 72 7.70 -11.64 1.42
C LEU A 72 8.70 -10.69 2.12
N GLU A 73 9.64 -10.10 1.37
CA GLU A 73 10.59 -9.15 1.94
C GLU A 73 9.90 -7.85 2.34
N LEU A 74 8.95 -7.39 1.53
CA LEU A 74 8.16 -6.19 1.83
C LEU A 74 7.22 -6.40 3.03
N GLU A 75 6.61 -7.57 3.17
CA GLU A 75 5.75 -7.92 4.31
C GLU A 75 6.54 -7.97 5.62
N ALA A 76 7.73 -8.58 5.58
CA ALA A 76 8.63 -8.60 6.73
C ALA A 76 9.07 -7.19 7.12
N ALA A 77 9.43 -6.35 6.14
CA ALA A 77 9.78 -4.96 6.37
C ALA A 77 8.61 -4.12 6.91
N CYS A 78 7.40 -4.34 6.39
CA CYS A 78 6.18 -3.67 6.85
C CYS A 78 5.88 -4.03 8.31
N THR A 79 5.97 -5.32 8.65
CA THR A 79 5.78 -5.80 10.03
C THR A 79 6.83 -5.21 10.97
N ALA A 80 8.09 -5.19 10.57
CA ALA A 80 9.17 -4.59 11.38
C ALA A 80 8.96 -3.08 11.59
N PHE A 81 8.45 -2.37 10.57
CA PHE A 81 8.11 -0.96 10.68
C PHE A 81 6.97 -0.73 11.69
N GLU A 82 5.89 -1.52 11.64
CA GLU A 82 4.78 -1.44 12.60
C GLU A 82 5.26 -1.67 14.03
N LEU A 83 6.11 -2.67 14.25
CA LEU A 83 6.70 -2.96 15.56
C LEU A 83 7.59 -1.81 16.06
N ALA A 84 8.33 -1.15 15.19
CA ALA A 84 9.16 -0.01 15.54
C ALA A 84 8.32 1.23 15.92
N GLN A 85 7.15 1.43 15.28
CA GLN A 85 6.23 2.52 15.59
C GLN A 85 5.41 2.28 16.86
N ALA A 86 5.26 1.02 17.29
CA ALA A 86 4.56 0.66 18.54
C ALA A 86 5.41 0.89 19.80
N GLN A 87 6.71 1.17 19.67
CA GLN A 87 7.51 1.61 20.81
C GLN A 87 7.22 3.10 21.07
N PRO A 88 6.80 3.47 22.30
CA PRO A 88 6.50 4.87 22.61
C PRO A 88 7.76 5.71 22.38
N GLN A 89 7.64 6.76 21.56
CA GLN A 89 8.66 7.82 21.56
C GLN A 89 8.92 8.21 23.03
N PRO A 90 10.19 8.27 23.49
CA PRO A 90 10.47 8.88 24.78
C PRO A 90 9.94 10.30 24.72
N ALA A 91 9.00 10.58 25.62
CA ALA A 91 8.44 11.91 25.83
C ALA A 91 9.60 12.91 25.88
N ALA A 92 9.54 13.93 25.03
CA ALA A 92 10.40 15.08 25.15
C ALA A 92 10.24 15.64 26.57
N THR A 93 11.22 15.39 27.44
CA THR A 93 11.38 16.12 28.69
C THR A 93 11.70 17.56 28.32
N GLY A 94 10.65 18.38 28.26
CA GLY A 94 10.77 19.80 28.47
C GLY A 94 11.33 20.00 29.87
N GLN A 95 12.62 20.32 29.97
CA GLN A 95 13.16 20.94 31.17
C GLN A 95 12.74 22.41 31.16
N GLU A 96 11.53 22.65 31.65
CA GLU A 96 11.22 23.88 32.36
C GLU A 96 12.09 23.88 33.63
N ASN A 97 13.12 24.71 33.65
CA ASN A 97 13.82 25.06 34.88
C ASN A 97 13.87 26.58 34.99
N ALA A 98 12.89 27.09 35.72
CA ALA A 98 12.97 28.36 36.41
C ALA A 98 13.96 28.20 37.59
N VAL A 99 14.86 29.16 37.74
CA VAL A 99 15.21 29.98 38.95
C VAL A 99 16.51 30.71 38.64
#